data_AF-A0A4R4XL04-F1
#
_entry.id   AF-A0A4R4XL04-F1
#
_cell.length_a   1.000
_cell.length_b   1.000
_cell.length_c   1.000
_cell.angle_alpha   90.00
_cell.angle_beta   90.00
_cell.angle_gamma   90.00
#
_symmetry.space_group_name_H-M   'P 1'
#
loop_
_entity.id
_entity.type
_entity.pdbx_description
1 polymer ?
#
loop_
_entity_poly.entity_id
_entity_poly.type
_entity_poly.pdbx_seq_one_letter_code
_entity_poly.pdbx_strand_id
1 'polypeptide(L)'
;MGEVSINPARIDQHGKEIKSAVRPALDKARSTLNDKGTIEGGDFSITGTMASMAYPMGLQFVYEDLNTHLEMLDGFATNLATTAKNYGGAETASKIKQV
;
A
#
# COMPACT_ATOMS: atom_id res chain seq x y z
N MET A 1 30.27 -16.34 11.24
CA MET A 1 29.09 -16.02 10.41
C MET A 1 27.90 -15.94 11.37
N GLY A 2 27.29 -14.75 11.51
CA GLY A 2 26.16 -14.57 12.42
C GLY A 2 24.89 -15.16 11.82
N GLU A 3 24.22 -16.00 12.58
CA GLU A 3 22.95 -16.63 12.17
C GLU A 3 21.89 -15.54 12.04
N VAL A 4 21.26 -15.42 10.86
CA VAL A 4 20.16 -14.47 10.66
C VAL A 4 18.95 -15.00 11.41
N SER A 5 18.67 -14.43 12.58
CA SER A 5 17.48 -14.75 13.38
C SER A 5 16.22 -14.22 12.68
N ILE A 6 15.57 -15.07 11.89
CA ILE A 6 14.29 -14.75 11.25
C ILE A 6 13.15 -14.97 12.25
N ASN A 7 12.31 -13.94 12.45
CA ASN A 7 11.17 -13.99 13.37
C ASN A 7 9.84 -13.93 12.58
N PRO A 8 9.15 -15.08 12.39
CA PRO A 8 7.88 -15.14 11.69
C PRO A 8 6.78 -14.24 12.27
N ALA A 9 6.74 -14.08 13.60
CA ALA A 9 5.75 -13.22 14.25
C ALA A 9 5.97 -11.75 13.88
N ARG A 10 7.23 -11.30 13.71
CA ARG A 10 7.51 -9.94 13.23
C ARG A 10 7.18 -9.76 11.74
N ILE A 11 7.40 -10.78 10.91
CA ILE A 11 7.01 -10.73 9.49
C ILE A 11 5.50 -10.58 9.35
N ASP A 12 4.73 -11.38 10.09
CA ASP A 12 3.27 -11.29 10.13
C ASP A 12 2.80 -9.92 10.66
N GLN A 13 3.47 -9.41 11.70
CA GLN A 13 3.18 -8.09 12.27
C GLN A 13 3.35 -6.96 11.24
N HIS A 14 4.39 -7.00 10.41
CA HIS A 14 4.55 -6.02 9.32
C HIS A 14 3.42 -6.11 8.29
N GLY A 15 2.94 -7.31 7.96
CA GLY A 15 1.75 -7.48 7.10
C GLY A 15 0.49 -6.85 7.71
N LYS A 16 0.34 -6.92 9.04
CA LYS A 16 -0.76 -6.28 9.77
C LYS A 16 -0.63 -4.76 9.79
N GLU A 17 0.57 -4.22 10.02
CA GLU A 17 0.85 -2.78 10.03
C GLU A 17 0.54 -2.12 8.69
N ILE A 18 0.83 -2.82 7.57
CA ILE A 18 0.43 -2.37 6.24
C ILE A 18 -1.09 -2.16 6.17
N LYS A 19 -1.87 -3.13 6.67
CA LYS A 19 -3.34 -3.06 6.62
C LYS A 19 -3.93 -2.06 7.60
N SER A 20 -3.34 -1.90 8.79
CA SER A 20 -3.93 -1.11 9.87
C SER A 20 -3.49 0.36 9.88
N ALA A 21 -2.31 0.68 9.35
CA ALA A 21 -1.74 2.03 9.42
C ALA A 21 -1.49 2.64 8.04
N VAL A 22 -0.82 1.90 7.15
CA VAL A 22 -0.36 2.46 5.86
C VAL A 22 -1.52 2.56 4.85
N ARG A 23 -2.24 1.45 4.63
CA ARG A 23 -3.35 1.39 3.68
C ARG A 23 -4.46 2.42 4.00
N PRO A 24 -4.92 2.60 5.25
CA PRO A 24 -5.94 3.61 5.56
C PRO A 24 -5.47 5.05 5.31
N ALA A 25 -4.18 5.34 5.48
CA ALA A 25 -3.63 6.66 5.20
C ALA A 25 -3.64 6.97 3.70
N LEU A 26 -3.26 6.01 2.86
CA LEU A 26 -3.32 6.15 1.40
C LEU A 26 -4.76 6.20 0.88
N ASP A 27 -5.65 5.39 1.45
CA ASP A 27 -7.08 5.40 1.09
C ASP A 27 -7.73 6.75 1.43
N LYS A 28 -7.38 7.33 2.58
CA LYS A 28 -7.79 8.70 2.94
C LYS A 28 -7.24 9.74 1.97
N ALA A 29 -5.99 9.63 1.53
CA ALA A 29 -5.41 10.53 0.54
C ALA A 29 -6.15 10.44 -0.81
N ARG A 30 -6.46 9.21 -1.24
CA ARG A 30 -7.26 8.94 -2.45
C ARG A 30 -8.65 9.55 -2.38
N SER A 31 -9.40 9.29 -1.31
CA SER A 31 -10.73 9.89 -1.11
C SER A 31 -10.65 11.42 -1.04
N THR A 32 -9.65 11.97 -0.35
CA THR A 32 -9.47 13.43 -0.29
C THR A 32 -9.23 14.03 -1.67
N LEU A 33 -8.42 13.38 -2.51
CA LEU A 33 -8.15 13.83 -3.88
C LEU A 33 -9.43 13.80 -4.73
N ASN A 34 -10.21 12.72 -4.63
CA ASN A 34 -11.46 12.57 -5.36
C ASN A 34 -12.53 13.59 -4.92
N ASP A 35 -12.67 13.78 -3.61
CA ASP A 35 -13.78 14.54 -3.03
C ASP A 35 -13.50 16.04 -2.94
N LYS A 36 -12.21 16.42 -2.85
CA LYS A 36 -11.78 17.81 -2.61
C LYS A 36 -10.74 18.34 -3.60
N GLY A 37 -10.20 17.47 -4.46
CA GLY A 37 -9.20 17.87 -5.44
C GLY A 37 -9.79 18.53 -6.67
N THR A 38 -11.06 18.29 -7.00
CA THR A 38 -11.69 18.90 -8.18
C THR A 38 -11.82 20.41 -8.00
N ILE A 39 -11.19 21.15 -8.92
CA ILE A 39 -11.30 22.60 -9.06
C ILE A 39 -12.18 22.86 -10.29
N GLU A 40 -13.14 23.77 -10.19
CA GLU A 40 -14.05 24.07 -11.31
C GLU A 40 -13.34 24.92 -12.37
N GLY A 41 -13.74 24.77 -13.64
CA GLY A 41 -13.12 25.53 -14.74
C GLY A 41 -13.15 27.06 -14.57
N GLY A 42 -14.06 27.57 -13.73
CA GLY A 42 -14.17 29.00 -13.37
C GLY A 42 -13.10 29.49 -12.39
N ASP A 43 -12.41 28.60 -11.67
CA ASP A 43 -11.30 28.96 -10.79
C ASP A 43 -10.01 29.22 -11.57
N PHE A 44 -9.96 28.80 -12.83
CA PHE A 44 -8.85 29.12 -13.74
C PHE A 44 -9.15 30.42 -14.47
N SER A 45 -8.26 31.41 -14.31
CA SER A 45 -8.22 32.61 -15.17
C SER A 45 -8.16 32.23 -16.65
N ILE A 46 -8.60 33.12 -17.55
CA ILE A 46 -8.43 33.01 -19.02
C ILE A 46 -6.95 32.81 -19.43
N THR A 47 -5.98 33.27 -18.61
CA THR A 47 -4.54 32.98 -18.80
C THR A 47 -4.12 31.57 -18.39
N GLY A 48 -5.02 30.81 -17.78
CA GLY A 48 -4.83 29.46 -17.26
C GLY A 48 -5.49 28.36 -18.09
N THR A 49 -5.91 28.61 -19.33
CA THR A 49 -6.57 27.59 -20.19
C THR A 49 -5.78 26.28 -20.31
N MET A 50 -4.45 26.34 -20.36
CA MET A 50 -3.62 25.13 -20.33
C MET A 50 -3.64 24.43 -18.96
N ALA A 51 -3.70 25.21 -17.88
CA ALA A 51 -3.80 24.67 -16.52
C ALA A 51 -5.17 24.04 -16.25
N SER A 52 -6.27 24.62 -16.78
CA SER A 52 -7.61 24.05 -16.65
C SER A 52 -7.77 22.72 -17.39
N MET A 53 -6.99 22.51 -18.45
CA MET A 53 -6.91 21.21 -19.14
C MET A 53 -5.97 20.22 -18.41
N ALA A 54 -4.80 20.67 -17.98
CA ALA A 54 -3.78 19.81 -17.36
C ALA A 54 -4.17 19.35 -15.94
N TYR A 55 -4.86 20.19 -15.18
CA TYR A 55 -5.18 19.91 -13.77
C TYR A 55 -6.09 18.69 -13.57
N PRO A 56 -7.24 18.55 -14.28
CA PRO A 56 -8.05 17.34 -14.19
C PRO A 56 -7.30 16.07 -14.59
N MET A 57 -6.44 16.14 -15.63
CA MET A 57 -5.61 15.00 -16.03
C MET A 57 -4.60 14.61 -14.94
N GLY A 58 -3.98 15.61 -14.29
CA GLY A 58 -3.07 15.37 -13.17
C GLY A 58 -3.77 14.73 -11.97
N LEU A 59 -4.98 15.19 -11.63
CA LEU A 59 -5.79 14.58 -10.58
C LEU A 59 -6.12 13.12 -10.89
N GLN A 60 -6.55 12.82 -12.12
CA GLN A 60 -6.84 11.45 -12.54
C GLN A 60 -5.59 10.55 -12.49
N PHE A 61 -4.44 11.06 -12.96
CA PHE A 61 -3.19 10.32 -12.89
C PHE A 61 -2.83 9.94 -11.44
N VAL A 62 -2.86 10.91 -10.51
CA VAL A 62 -2.54 10.64 -9.10
C VAL A 62 -3.59 9.72 -8.46
N TYR A 63 -4.87 9.83 -8.84
CA TYR A 63 -5.92 8.93 -8.36
C TYR A 63 -5.64 7.47 -8.74
N GLU A 64 -5.29 7.21 -10.00
CA GLU A 64 -4.99 5.85 -10.45
C GLU A 64 -3.67 5.31 -9.92
N ASP A 65 -2.67 6.19 -9.75
CA ASP A 65 -1.43 5.82 -9.07
C ASP A 65 -1.69 5.39 -7.62
N LEU A 66 -2.56 6.10 -6.90
CA LEU A 66 -2.97 5.72 -5.54
C LEU A 66 -3.76 4.39 -5.51
N ASN A 67 -4.64 4.12 -6.48
CA ASN A 67 -5.31 2.82 -6.59
C ASN A 67 -4.30 1.68 -6.78
N THR A 68 -3.35 1.87 -7.68
CA THR A 68 -2.28 0.90 -7.95
C THR A 68 -1.48 0.61 -6.68
N HIS A 69 -1.09 1.64 -5.93
CA HIS A 69 -0.38 1.47 -4.67
C HIS A 69 -1.22 0.74 -3.61
N LEU A 70 -2.52 1.00 -3.52
CA LEU A 70 -3.41 0.29 -2.59
C LEU A 70 -3.47 -1.22 -2.92
N GLU A 71 -3.57 -1.59 -4.20
CA GLU A 71 -3.52 -2.98 -4.64
C GLU A 71 -2.17 -3.64 -4.32
N MET A 72 -1.07 -2.92 -4.55
CA MET A 72 0.27 -3.39 -4.19
C MET A 72 0.41 -3.65 -2.68
N LEU A 73 -0.12 -2.77 -1.84
CA LEU A 73 -0.11 -2.94 -0.38
C LEU A 73 -0.89 -4.19 0.05
N ASP A 74 -2.05 -4.44 -0.57
CA ASP A 74 -2.85 -5.65 -0.31
C ASP A 74 -2.08 -6.92 -0.73
N GLY A 75 -1.36 -6.88 -1.84
CA GLY A 75 -0.45 -7.94 -2.29
C GLY A 75 0.71 -8.17 -1.32
N PHE A 76 1.39 -7.11 -0.87
CA PHE A 76 2.49 -7.21 0.09
C PHE A 76 2.04 -7.79 1.43
N ALA A 77 0.91 -7.33 1.97
CA ALA A 77 0.39 -7.87 3.21
C ALA A 77 0.05 -9.37 3.10
N THR A 78 -0.49 -9.80 1.97
CA THR A 78 -0.79 -11.22 1.68
C THR A 78 0.48 -12.05 1.58
N ASN A 79 1.50 -11.54 0.88
CA ASN A 79 2.78 -12.23 0.73
C ASN A 79 3.51 -12.34 2.07
N LEU A 80 3.52 -11.30 2.89
CA LEU A 80 4.13 -11.33 4.23
C LEU A 80 3.45 -12.35 5.15
N ALA A 81 2.12 -12.38 5.18
CA ALA A 81 1.38 -13.38 5.96
C ALA A 81 1.70 -14.81 5.49
N THR A 82 1.77 -15.02 4.18
CA THR A 82 2.13 -16.32 3.59
C THR A 82 3.56 -16.72 3.95
N THR A 83 4.51 -15.80 3.84
CA THR A 83 5.91 -16.03 4.22
C THR A 83 6.04 -16.36 5.70
N ALA A 84 5.37 -15.61 6.59
CA ALA A 84 5.38 -15.88 8.02
C ALA A 84 4.85 -17.29 8.33
N LYS A 85 3.73 -17.69 7.70
CA LYS A 85 3.16 -19.03 7.86
C LYS A 85 4.10 -20.12 7.37
N ASN A 86 4.65 -19.98 6.16
CA ASN A 86 5.50 -20.99 5.55
C ASN A 86 6.81 -21.16 6.33
N TYR A 87 7.46 -20.05 6.70
CA TYR A 87 8.70 -20.10 7.46
C TYR A 87 8.48 -20.64 8.88
N GLY A 88 7.45 -20.17 9.59
CA GLY A 88 7.11 -20.69 10.92
C GLY A 88 6.76 -22.17 10.90
N GLY A 89 6.05 -22.63 9.86
CA GLY A 89 5.74 -24.04 9.64
C GLY A 89 7.00 -24.88 9.38
N ALA A 90 7.90 -24.41 8.51
CA ALA A 90 9.16 -25.08 8.20
C ALA A 90 10.07 -25.20 9.44
N GLU A 91 10.20 -24.13 10.22
CA GLU A 91 10.95 -24.13 11.49
C GLU A 91 10.38 -25.12 12.50
N THR A 92 9.06 -25.20 12.60
CA THR A 92 8.39 -26.16 13.49
C THR A 92 8.63 -27.60 13.00
N ALA A 93 8.41 -27.86 11.70
CA ALA A 93 8.61 -29.19 11.11
C ALA A 93 10.07 -29.67 11.23
N SER A 94 11.05 -28.78 11.06
CA SER A 94 12.46 -29.10 11.20
C SER A 94 12.89 -29.39 12.65
N LYS A 95 12.14 -28.89 13.64
CA LYS A 95 12.41 -29.12 15.07
C LYS A 95 11.70 -30.34 15.63
N ILE A 96 10.75 -30.93 14.91
CA ILE A 96 10.12 -32.19 15.29
C ILE A 96 11.15 -33.31 15.10
N LYS A 97 11.68 -33.85 16.21
CA LYS A 97 12.48 -35.08 16.18
C LYS A 97 11.62 -36.21 15.59
N GLN A 98 12.01 -36.75 14.44
CA GLN A 98 11.53 -38.06 14.02
C GLN A 98 12.01 -39.08 15.05
N VAL A 99 11.06 -39.76 15.70
CA VAL A 99 11.29 -40.90 16.58
C VAL A 99 11.68 -42.14 15.78
#